data_AF-A0A0G2UTW1-F1
#
_entry.id   AF-A0A0G2UTW1-F1
#
_cell.length_a   1.000
_cell.length_b   1.000
_cell.length_c   1.000
_cell.angle_alpha   90.00
_cell.angle_beta   90.00
_cell.angle_gamma   90.00
#
_symmetry.space_group_name_H-M   'P 1'
#
loop_
_entity.id
_entity.type
_entity.pdbx_description
1 polymer ?
#
loop_
_entity_poly.entity_id
_entity_poly.type
_entity_poly.pdbx_seq_one_letter_code
_entity_poly.pdbx_strand_id
1 'polypeptide(L)'
;ATVITNLMSAIPYLGNTLTQWIWGGFAVDNATLSRFFTLHFLFPFVISALIMIHLLFLHQTGSNNPLGINSNLDKIPFHPYFSFKDLMGFFLLFLLILLSLINPYYLSDPDNFIPANPLVTPI
;
A
#
# COMPACT_ATOMS: atom_id res chain seq x y z
N ALA A 1 -10.03 0.35 -12.22
CA ALA A 1 -8.81 -0.07 -12.96
C ALA A 1 -8.58 0.75 -14.25
N THR A 2 -9.59 0.87 -15.12
CA THR A 2 -9.50 1.51 -16.45
C THR A 2 -8.93 2.93 -16.41
N VAL A 3 -9.47 3.82 -15.58
CA VAL A 3 -9.05 5.23 -15.53
C VAL A 3 -7.57 5.38 -15.12
N ILE A 4 -7.16 4.73 -14.02
CA ILE A 4 -5.80 4.85 -13.49
C ILE A 4 -4.76 4.29 -14.47
N THR A 5 -5.01 3.12 -15.05
CA THR A 5 -4.08 2.52 -16.02
C THR A 5 -4.01 3.30 -17.33
N ASN A 6 -5.09 3.99 -17.71
CA ASN A 6 -5.09 4.91 -18.84
C ASN A 6 -4.26 6.17 -18.61
N LEU A 7 -3.87 6.52 -17.39
CA LEU A 7 -2.96 7.67 -17.18
C LEU A 7 -1.61 7.46 -17.89
N MET A 8 -1.18 6.21 -18.10
CA MET A 8 0.02 5.89 -18.87
C MET A 8 -0.07 6.30 -20.34
N SER A 9 -1.28 6.42 -20.90
CA SER A 9 -1.50 6.84 -22.28
C SER A 9 -1.05 8.28 -22.53
N ALA A 10 -0.91 9.09 -21.48
CA ALA A 10 -0.42 10.46 -21.56
C ALA A 10 1.09 10.55 -21.88
N ILE A 11 1.84 9.45 -21.83
CA ILE A 11 3.27 9.43 -22.17
C ILE A 11 3.40 9.56 -23.70
N PRO A 12 4.10 10.59 -24.23
CA PRO A 12 4.26 10.77 -25.67
C PRO A 12 4.90 9.55 -26.33
N TYR A 13 4.44 9.23 -27.55
CA TYR A 13 4.91 8.13 -28.40
C TYR A 13 4.64 6.71 -27.88
N LEU A 14 4.86 6.44 -26.60
CA LEU A 14 4.79 5.09 -26.01
C LEU A 14 3.52 4.82 -25.21
N GLY A 15 2.79 5.85 -24.77
CA GLY A 15 1.74 5.69 -23.77
C GLY A 15 0.68 4.65 -24.12
N ASN A 16 0.11 4.72 -25.32
CA ASN A 16 -0.90 3.75 -25.76
C ASN A 16 -0.36 2.31 -25.78
N THR A 17 0.88 2.13 -26.22
CA THR A 17 1.53 0.81 -26.24
C THR A 17 1.74 0.26 -24.83
N LEU A 18 2.14 1.12 -23.88
CA LEU A 18 2.32 0.74 -22.48
C LEU A 18 1.00 0.37 -21.82
N THR A 19 -0.06 1.16 -22.04
CA THR A 19 -1.40 0.86 -21.50
C THR A 19 -1.93 -0.48 -22.01
N GLN A 20 -1.89 -0.73 -23.32
CA GLN A 20 -2.33 -2.00 -23.89
C GLN A 20 -1.45 -3.17 -23.43
N TRP A 21 -0.15 -2.95 -23.26
CA TRP A 21 0.75 -3.95 -22.70
C TRP A 21 0.38 -4.29 -21.25
N ILE A 22 0.09 -3.29 -20.41
CA ILE A 22 -0.37 -3.48 -19.02
C ILE A 22 -1.69 -4.24 -18.98
N TRP A 23 -2.61 -3.99 -19.91
CA TRP A 23 -3.87 -4.74 -19.98
C TRP A 23 -3.70 -6.15 -20.57
N GLY A 24 -2.75 -6.33 -21.48
CA GLY A 24 -2.65 -7.57 -22.27
C GLY A 24 -3.76 -7.68 -23.31
N GLY A 25 -4.27 -6.53 -23.78
CA GLY A 25 -5.40 -6.43 -24.70
C GLY A 25 -5.78 -4.97 -24.94
N PHE A 26 -6.93 -4.76 -25.58
CA PHE A 26 -7.42 -3.43 -25.93
C PHE A 26 -8.22 -2.74 -24.81
N ALA A 27 -8.60 -3.48 -23.77
CA ALA A 27 -9.33 -2.99 -22.62
C ALA A 27 -8.96 -3.81 -21.38
N VAL A 28 -9.41 -3.37 -20.19
CA VAL A 28 -9.31 -4.15 -18.96
C VAL A 28 -10.25 -5.36 -19.05
N ASP A 29 -9.67 -6.58 -19.02
CA ASP A 29 -10.41 -7.84 -19.10
C ASP A 29 -9.69 -8.94 -18.28
N ASN A 30 -10.03 -10.21 -18.48
CA ASN A 30 -9.52 -11.36 -17.73
C ASN A 30 -7.98 -11.44 -17.70
N ALA A 31 -7.32 -11.12 -18.81
CA ALA A 31 -5.86 -11.06 -18.87
C ALA A 31 -5.28 -10.03 -17.89
N THR A 32 -5.97 -8.91 -17.67
CA THR A 32 -5.62 -7.87 -16.69
C THR A 32 -5.92 -8.33 -15.26
N LEU A 33 -7.04 -9.02 -15.04
CA LEU A 33 -7.41 -9.52 -13.70
C LEU A 33 -6.39 -10.55 -13.20
N SER A 34 -6.04 -11.53 -14.03
CA SER A 34 -5.08 -12.59 -13.67
C SER A 34 -3.71 -12.02 -13.29
N ARG A 35 -3.16 -11.11 -14.10
CA ARG A 35 -1.87 -10.45 -13.78
C ARG A 35 -1.95 -9.56 -12.55
N PHE A 36 -3.07 -8.86 -12.34
CA PHE A 36 -3.22 -8.00 -11.16
C PHE A 36 -3.28 -8.84 -9.89
N PHE A 37 -3.92 -10.00 -9.93
CA PHE A 37 -3.87 -10.94 -8.82
C PHE A 37 -2.43 -11.43 -8.55
N THR A 38 -1.69 -11.86 -9.59
CA THR A 38 -0.30 -12.30 -9.42
C THR A 38 0.59 -11.20 -8.86
N LEU A 39 0.45 -9.96 -9.36
CA LEU A 39 1.20 -8.82 -8.87
C LEU A 39 0.80 -8.43 -7.44
N HIS A 40 -0.50 -8.43 -7.12
CA HIS A 40 -1.00 -8.19 -5.77
C HIS A 40 -0.48 -9.21 -4.78
N PHE A 41 -0.33 -10.47 -5.19
CA PHE A 41 0.29 -11.50 -4.37
C PHE A 41 1.80 -11.28 -4.19
N LEU A 42 2.51 -10.91 -5.26
CA LEU A 42 3.96 -10.75 -5.24
C LEU A 42 4.43 -9.49 -4.48
N PHE A 43 3.78 -8.34 -4.69
CA PHE A 43 4.26 -7.06 -4.19
C PHE A 43 4.36 -6.94 -2.65
N PRO A 44 3.47 -7.53 -1.83
CA PRO A 44 3.65 -7.57 -0.38
C PRO A 44 5.01 -8.15 0.05
N PHE A 45 5.52 -9.16 -0.65
CA PHE A 45 6.84 -9.74 -0.37
C PHE A 45 7.99 -8.85 -0.86
N VAL A 46 7.80 -8.15 -1.97
CA VAL A 46 8.77 -7.12 -2.41
C VAL A 46 8.84 -5.99 -1.38
N ILE A 47 7.68 -5.55 -0.86
CA ILE A 47 7.59 -4.53 0.18
C ILE A 47 8.27 -5.00 1.47
N SER A 48 8.09 -6.26 1.90
CA SER A 48 8.77 -6.76 3.09
C SER A 48 10.30 -6.77 2.93
N ALA A 49 10.81 -7.13 1.75
CA ALA A 49 12.24 -7.02 1.45
C ALA A 49 12.74 -5.57 1.50
N LEU A 50 11.97 -4.63 0.93
CA LEU A 50 12.28 -3.20 0.99
C LEU A 50 12.24 -2.65 2.42
N ILE A 51 11.33 -3.13 3.28
CA ILE A 51 11.31 -2.79 4.71
C ILE A 51 12.60 -3.23 5.40
N MET A 52 13.11 -4.42 5.10
CA MET A 52 14.38 -4.89 5.67
C MET A 52 15.57 -4.01 5.23
N ILE A 53 15.61 -3.61 3.96
CA ILE A 53 16.64 -2.68 3.46
C ILE A 53 16.51 -1.31 4.13
N HIS A 54 15.28 -0.81 4.27
CA HIS A 54 15.00 0.43 4.98
C HIS A 54 15.50 0.40 6.43
N LEU A 55 15.19 -0.67 7.17
CA LEU A 55 15.63 -0.85 8.56
C LEU A 55 17.14 -1.05 8.68
N LEU A 56 17.78 -1.71 7.70
CA LEU A 56 19.23 -1.84 7.65
C LEU A 56 19.91 -0.47 7.60
N PHE A 57 19.45 0.42 6.70
CA PHE A 57 20.00 1.77 6.61
C PHE A 57 19.66 2.62 7.84
N LEU A 58 18.45 2.48 8.40
CA LEU A 58 18.11 3.12 9.67
C LEU A 58 19.05 2.69 10.79
N HIS A 59 19.44 1.42 10.86
CA HIS A 59 20.34 0.91 11.89
C HIS A 59 21.79 1.39 11.73
N GLN A 60 22.20 1.86 10.54
CA GLN A 60 23.54 2.45 10.35
C GLN A 60 23.67 3.81 11.03
N THR A 61 22.60 4.62 11.05
CA THR A 61 22.61 5.97 11.65
C THR A 61 21.93 6.01 13.02
N GLY A 62 20.99 5.09 13.27
CA GLY A 62 20.02 5.17 14.36
C GLY A 62 18.86 6.14 14.04
N SER A 63 17.84 6.11 14.90
CA SER A 63 16.68 7.00 14.80
C SER A 63 17.03 8.45 15.14
N ASN A 64 16.36 9.39 14.47
CA ASN A 64 16.38 10.80 14.86
C ASN A 64 15.50 11.04 16.11
N ASN A 65 15.58 12.23 16.70
CA ASN A 65 14.78 12.65 17.83
C ASN A 65 14.11 14.02 17.55
N PRO A 66 13.07 14.41 18.33
CA PRO A 66 12.30 15.63 18.07
C PRO A 66 13.11 16.93 18.07
N LEU A 67 14.26 16.97 18.76
CA LEU A 67 15.13 18.14 18.80
C LEU A 67 16.06 18.21 17.57
N GLY A 68 16.18 17.14 16.79
CA GLY A 68 17.03 17.09 15.59
C GLY A 68 18.53 17.17 15.87
N ILE A 69 18.96 17.07 17.13
CA ILE A 69 20.37 17.09 17.55
C ILE A 69 20.89 15.66 17.77
N ASN A 70 22.20 15.49 17.88
CA ASN A 70 22.78 14.16 18.12
C ASN A 70 22.37 13.60 19.49
N SER A 71 21.72 12.42 19.51
CA SER A 71 21.23 11.73 20.71
C SER A 71 22.24 10.80 21.36
N ASN A 72 23.48 10.69 20.86
CA ASN A 72 24.48 9.75 21.37
C ASN A 72 24.81 9.93 22.87
N LEU A 73 24.61 11.13 23.42
CA LEU A 73 24.85 11.41 24.84
C LEU A 73 23.79 10.80 25.78
N ASP A 74 22.61 10.47 25.25
CA ASP A 74 21.47 9.97 26.04
C ASP A 74 20.68 8.91 25.26
N LYS A 75 21.33 7.76 25.04
CA LYS A 75 20.68 6.59 24.45
C LYS A 75 20.18 5.65 25.53
N ILE A 76 18.93 5.21 25.37
CA ILE A 76 18.34 4.14 26.17
C ILE A 76 18.18 2.87 25.30
N PRO A 77 18.21 1.67 25.89
CA PRO A 77 17.98 0.44 25.14
C PRO A 77 16.56 0.39 24.57
N PHE A 78 16.38 -0.30 23.43
CA PHE A 78 15.05 -0.44 22.82
C PHE A 78 14.07 -1.15 23.74
N HIS A 79 14.50 -2.27 24.33
CA HIS A 79 13.75 -2.98 25.37
C HIS A 79 14.25 -2.55 26.76
N PRO A 80 13.35 -2.23 27.73
CA PRO A 80 11.90 -2.36 27.66
C PRO A 80 11.16 -1.14 27.08
N TYR A 81 11.82 0.01 26.98
CA TYR A 81 11.19 1.31 26.79
C TYR A 81 10.31 1.41 25.53
N PHE A 82 10.90 1.21 24.36
CA PHE A 82 10.18 1.31 23.09
C PHE A 82 9.32 0.07 22.83
N SER A 83 9.73 -1.11 23.30
CA SER A 83 8.88 -2.30 23.19
C SER A 83 7.50 -2.14 23.86
N PHE A 84 7.45 -1.59 25.09
CA PHE A 84 6.17 -1.32 25.76
C PHE A 84 5.41 -0.14 25.16
N LYS A 85 6.13 0.90 24.73
CA LYS A 85 5.52 2.04 24.03
C LYS A 85 4.82 1.58 22.74
N ASP A 86 5.47 0.72 21.96
CA ASP A 86 4.93 0.18 20.72
C ASP A 86 3.76 -0.78 20.99
N LEU A 87 3.82 -1.58 22.06
CA LEU A 87 2.69 -2.40 22.50
C LEU A 87 1.47 -1.53 22.86
N MET A 88 1.68 -0.39 23.52
CA MET A 88 0.61 0.57 23.78
C MET A 88 0.01 1.13 22.48
N GLY A 89 0.86 1.45 21.50
CA GLY A 89 0.42 1.86 20.16
C GLY A 89 -0.35 0.76 19.42
N PHE A 90 0.06 -0.50 19.57
CA PHE A 90 -0.65 -1.65 19.00
C PHE A 90 -2.07 -1.76 19.56
N PHE A 91 -2.31 -1.36 20.83
CA PHE A 91 -3.68 -1.32 21.35
C PHE A 91 -4.58 -0.32 20.62
N LEU A 92 -4.03 0.73 19.98
CA LEU A 92 -4.84 1.62 19.15
C LEU A 92 -5.35 0.95 17.87
N LEU A 93 -4.68 -0.11 17.39
CA LEU A 93 -5.17 -0.89 16.24
C LEU A 93 -6.45 -1.67 16.57
N PHE A 94 -6.85 -1.82 17.84
CA PHE A 94 -8.19 -2.35 18.18
C PHE A 94 -9.33 -1.49 17.62
N LEU A 95 -9.09 -0.20 17.35
CA LEU A 95 -10.06 0.65 16.66
C LEU A 95 -10.40 0.11 15.26
N LEU A 96 -9.43 -0.48 14.56
CA LEU A 96 -9.68 -1.11 13.26
C LEU A 96 -10.56 -2.35 13.40
N ILE A 97 -10.37 -3.14 14.46
CA ILE A 97 -11.24 -4.28 14.76
C ILE A 97 -12.67 -3.81 15.01
N LEU A 98 -12.86 -2.77 15.84
CA LEU A 98 -14.18 -2.22 16.10
C LEU A 98 -14.86 -1.70 14.83
N LEU A 99 -14.12 -1.00 13.96
CA LEU A 99 -14.62 -0.56 12.65
C LEU A 99 -15.09 -1.76 11.82
N SER A 100 -14.27 -2.81 11.73
CA SER A 100 -14.58 -4.01 10.94
C SER A 100 -15.80 -4.79 11.44
N LEU A 101 -16.06 -4.78 12.76
CA LEU A 101 -17.18 -5.52 13.35
C LEU A 101 -18.48 -4.73 13.39
N ILE A 102 -18.41 -3.42 13.63
CA ILE A 102 -19.59 -2.57 13.81
C ILE A 102 -20.06 -2.00 12.47
N ASN A 103 -19.15 -1.47 11.65
CA ASN A 103 -19.46 -0.84 10.37
C ASN A 103 -18.43 -1.25 9.29
N PRO A 104 -18.40 -2.53 8.87
CA PRO A 104 -17.38 -3.08 7.96
C PRO A 104 -17.25 -2.31 6.63
N TYR A 105 -18.34 -1.72 6.17
CA TYR A 105 -18.41 -1.04 4.87
C TYR A 105 -18.33 0.48 4.96
N TYR A 106 -18.07 1.06 6.14
CA TYR A 106 -18.01 2.52 6.31
C TYR A 106 -16.96 3.18 5.42
N LEU A 107 -15.86 2.49 5.15
CA LEU A 107 -14.77 2.94 4.27
C LEU A 107 -14.84 2.33 2.87
N SER A 108 -15.94 1.65 2.52
CA SER A 108 -16.14 1.02 1.22
C SER A 108 -17.08 1.85 0.36
N ASP A 109 -16.86 1.80 -0.95
CA ASP A 109 -17.78 2.35 -1.94
C ASP A 109 -18.90 1.32 -2.23
N PRO A 110 -20.19 1.68 -2.11
CA PRO A 110 -21.30 0.75 -2.36
C PRO A 110 -21.33 0.21 -3.79
N ASP A 111 -20.80 0.92 -4.78
CA ASP A 111 -20.83 0.46 -6.18
C ASP A 111 -19.97 -0.78 -6.41
N ASN A 112 -18.98 -1.05 -5.55
CA ASN A 112 -18.15 -2.26 -5.61
C ASN A 112 -18.91 -3.55 -5.20
N PHE A 113 -20.16 -3.45 -4.74
CA PHE A 113 -21.05 -4.60 -4.58
C PHE A 113 -21.80 -4.98 -5.86
N ILE A 114 -21.71 -4.15 -6.90
CA ILE A 114 -22.30 -4.41 -8.20
C ILE A 114 -21.23 -5.03 -9.11
N PRO A 115 -21.49 -6.17 -9.78
CA PRO A 115 -20.54 -6.75 -10.73
C PRO A 115 -20.16 -5.75 -11.83
N ALA A 116 -18.89 -5.76 -12.21
CA ALA A 116 -18.36 -4.83 -13.22
C ALA A 116 -19.11 -4.97 -14.57
N ASN A 117 -19.55 -3.84 -15.12
CA ASN A 117 -20.18 -3.77 -16.43
C ASN A 117 -19.39 -2.81 -17.35
N PRO A 118 -18.73 -3.31 -18.42
CA PRO A 118 -17.94 -2.47 -19.32
C PRO A 118 -18.74 -1.38 -20.06
N LEU A 119 -20.07 -1.49 -20.10
CA LEU A 119 -20.97 -0.56 -20.78
C LEU A 119 -21.57 0.49 -19.85
N VAL A 120 -21.34 0.40 -18.53
CA VAL A 120 -21.89 1.31 -17.54
C VAL A 120 -20.75 1.84 -16.67
N THR A 121 -20.54 3.15 -16.73
CA THR A 121 -19.71 3.87 -15.76
C THR A 121 -20.60 4.30 -14.60
N PRO A 122 -20.29 3.92 -13.35
CA PRO A 122 -20.98 4.47 -12.18
C PRO A 122 -20.82 6.00 -12.09
N ILE A 123 -21.74 6.66 -11.40
CA ILE A 123 -21.81 8.14 -11.28
C ILE A 123 -21.10 8.60 -10.02
#